data_AF-A0A7H0H9G4-F1
#
_entry.id   AF-A0A7H0H9G4-F1
#
_cell.length_a   1.000
_cell.length_b   1.000
_cell.length_c   1.000
_cell.angle_alpha   90.00
_cell.angle_beta   90.00
_cell.angle_gamma   90.00
#
_symmetry.space_group_name_H-M   'P 1'
#
loop_
_entity.id
_entity.type
_entity.pdbx_description
1 polymer ?
#
loop_
_entity_poly.entity_id
_entity_poly.type
_entity_poly.pdbx_seq_one_letter_code
_entity_poly.pdbx_strand_id
1 'polypeptide(L)'
;MALVEEVGQLSRIPRGPKGIEVFPPGRAEWSDAVDSDFGLQLAGWLALEHIRRHVRKTTGAPAPSRHLFLVPLDGVLPIRFFTDRFEAPGYLPDGYRGLDGLWVWSAHWQRVLVWQGGEWAWHEIPSAAGVVG
;
A
#
# COMPACT_ATOMS: atom_id res chain seq x y z
N MET A 1 -16.12 36.87 1.75
CA MET A 1 -15.81 36.13 3.00
C MET A 1 -16.92 35.13 3.22
N ALA A 2 -16.66 33.84 2.92
CA ALA A 2 -17.62 32.77 3.15
C ALA A 2 -17.21 31.98 4.39
N LEU A 3 -18.14 31.91 5.33
CA LEU A 3 -18.13 31.18 6.59
C LEU A 3 -18.34 29.68 6.28
N VAL A 4 -17.42 28.80 6.68
CA VAL A 4 -17.64 27.34 6.61
C VAL A 4 -18.15 26.91 7.99
N GLU A 5 -19.44 26.59 8.06
CA GLU A 5 -20.12 26.05 9.24
C GLU A 5 -19.95 24.51 9.29
N GLU A 6 -19.65 24.04 10.51
CA GLU A 6 -19.83 22.69 11.09
C GLU A 6 -19.30 21.43 10.37
N VAL A 7 -18.19 20.91 10.90
CA VAL A 7 -17.88 19.47 10.89
C VAL A 7 -18.36 18.88 12.22
N GLY A 8 -19.12 17.78 12.11
CA GLY A 8 -19.96 17.20 13.16
C GLY A 8 -19.30 16.85 14.50
N GLN A 9 -20.16 16.86 15.51
CA GLN A 9 -19.90 16.59 16.92
C GLN A 9 -19.37 15.15 17.15
N LEU A 10 -18.18 15.02 17.74
CA LEU A 10 -17.64 13.75 18.24
C LEU A 10 -18.31 13.38 19.58
N SER A 11 -19.09 12.30 19.60
CA SER A 11 -19.70 11.74 20.81
C SER A 11 -18.75 10.76 21.54
N ARG A 12 -18.94 10.64 22.86
CA ARG A 12 -17.98 10.10 23.84
C ARG A 12 -17.93 8.56 23.88
N ILE A 13 -16.74 7.99 23.88
CA ILE A 13 -16.41 6.54 23.88
C ILE A 13 -16.64 5.89 25.27
N PRO A 14 -17.21 4.67 25.38
CA PRO A 14 -17.24 3.90 26.63
C PRO A 14 -15.87 3.26 26.95
N ARG A 15 -15.41 3.40 28.21
CA ARG A 15 -14.10 2.98 28.73
C ARG A 15 -14.08 1.51 29.17
N GLY A 16 -13.05 0.76 28.79
CA GLY A 16 -12.70 -0.54 29.40
C GLY A 16 -11.96 -0.37 30.75
N PRO A 17 -11.93 -1.42 31.60
CA PRO A 17 -11.47 -1.37 33.00
C PRO A 17 -9.96 -1.12 33.22
N LYS A 18 -9.17 -1.02 32.14
CA LYS A 18 -7.74 -0.68 32.19
C LYS A 18 -7.36 0.58 31.40
N GLY A 19 -8.35 1.45 31.14
CA GLY A 19 -8.12 2.76 30.53
C GLY A 19 -7.77 2.66 29.05
N ILE A 20 -8.32 3.58 28.28
CA ILE A 20 -8.01 3.70 26.85
C ILE A 20 -6.60 4.31 26.78
N GLU A 21 -5.62 3.58 26.24
CA GLU A 21 -4.40 4.20 25.72
C GLU A 21 -4.83 5.04 24.51
N VAL A 22 -5.11 6.31 24.77
CA VAL A 22 -5.20 7.33 23.73
C VAL A 22 -3.77 7.46 23.24
N PHE A 23 -3.46 6.86 22.08
CA PHE A 23 -2.27 7.24 21.35
C PHE A 23 -2.28 8.76 21.28
N PRO A 24 -1.26 9.46 21.84
CA PRO A 24 -1.21 10.89 21.75
C PRO A 24 -1.35 11.25 20.27
N PRO A 25 -2.11 12.31 19.92
CA PRO A 25 -2.13 12.79 18.55
C PRO A 25 -0.70 13.18 18.20
N GLY A 26 0.01 12.25 17.55
CA GLY A 26 1.23 12.55 16.86
C GLY A 26 0.82 13.59 15.84
N ARG A 27 1.36 14.80 15.98
CA ARG A 27 1.33 15.77 14.88
C ARG A 27 1.79 14.97 13.66
N ALA A 28 0.96 14.88 12.62
CA ALA A 28 1.43 14.39 11.34
C ALA A 28 2.50 15.39 10.91
N GLU A 29 3.75 15.09 11.26
CA GLU A 29 4.87 15.81 10.74
C GLU A 29 4.81 15.55 9.24
N TRP A 30 4.70 16.62 8.47
CA TRP A 30 5.20 16.60 7.12
C TRP A 30 6.69 16.32 7.29
N SER A 31 7.03 15.04 7.34
CA SER A 31 8.38 14.60 7.04
C SER A 31 8.66 15.26 5.69
N ASP A 32 9.60 16.21 5.68
CA ASP A 32 10.23 16.66 4.44
C ASP A 32 10.42 15.40 3.64
N ALA A 33 9.77 15.31 2.48
CA ALA A 33 9.59 14.07 1.75
C ALA A 33 10.97 13.52 1.37
N VAL A 34 11.62 12.82 2.29
CA VAL A 34 12.79 12.01 2.03
C VAL A 34 12.30 11.11 0.92
N ASP A 35 13.03 11.07 -0.18
CA ASP A 35 12.86 10.12 -1.30
C ASP A 35 12.88 8.71 -0.77
N SER A 36 11.77 8.35 -0.14
CA SER A 36 11.45 7.04 0.37
C SER A 36 11.15 6.28 -0.91
N ASP A 37 12.16 5.57 -1.35
CA ASP A 37 12.05 4.60 -2.41
C ASP A 37 10.98 3.57 -1.99
N PHE A 38 9.95 3.41 -2.81
CA PHE A 38 8.92 2.41 -2.56
C PHE A 38 9.52 0.99 -2.47
N GLY A 39 10.68 0.76 -3.09
CA GLY A 39 11.47 -0.45 -2.97
C GLY A 39 11.91 -0.74 -1.52
N LEU A 40 12.18 0.28 -0.71
CA LEU A 40 12.46 0.12 0.72
C LEU A 40 11.22 -0.33 1.50
N GLN A 41 10.02 0.14 1.10
CA GLN A 41 8.78 -0.32 1.73
C GLN A 41 8.49 -1.78 1.39
N LEU A 42 8.66 -2.16 0.13
CA LEU A 42 8.57 -3.55 -0.30
C LEU A 42 9.58 -4.43 0.46
N ALA A 43 10.81 -3.96 0.64
CA ALA A 43 11.81 -4.66 1.45
C ALA A 43 11.37 -4.81 2.92
N GLY A 44 10.78 -3.76 3.50
CA GLY A 44 10.19 -3.80 4.84
C GLY A 44 9.06 -4.82 4.96
N TRP A 45 8.21 -4.96 3.94
CA TRP A 45 7.14 -5.95 3.94
C TRP A 45 7.65 -7.40 3.97
N LEU A 46 8.85 -7.68 3.44
CA LEU A 46 9.46 -9.01 3.54
C LEU A 46 9.86 -9.40 4.97
N ALA A 47 9.96 -8.43 5.90
CA ALA A 47 10.13 -8.70 7.32
C ALA A 47 8.85 -9.28 7.94
N LEU A 48 7.68 -9.05 7.33
CA LEU A 48 6.42 -9.62 7.76
C LEU A 48 6.36 -11.11 7.37
N GLU A 49 6.27 -11.99 8.35
CA GLU A 49 6.27 -13.45 8.13
C GLU A 49 5.19 -13.87 7.13
N HIS A 50 4.00 -13.26 7.23
CA HIS A 50 2.88 -13.52 6.34
C HIS A 50 3.26 -13.28 4.88
N ILE A 51 3.83 -12.13 4.56
CA ILE A 51 4.27 -11.78 3.19
C ILE A 51 5.36 -12.73 2.73
N ARG A 52 6.38 -12.98 3.56
CA ARG A 52 7.48 -13.90 3.24
C ARG A 52 6.98 -15.31 2.91
N ARG A 53 5.96 -15.81 3.63
CA ARG A 53 5.33 -17.10 3.35
C ARG A 53 4.62 -17.11 2.00
N HIS A 54 3.90 -16.03 1.66
CA HIS A 54 3.23 -15.90 0.37
C HIS A 54 4.25 -15.85 -0.77
N VAL A 55 5.32 -15.07 -0.65
CA VAL A 55 6.38 -15.02 -1.66
C VAL A 55 6.98 -16.40 -1.89
N ARG A 56 7.43 -17.09 -0.83
CA ARG A 56 8.00 -18.45 -0.95
C ARG A 56 7.04 -19.45 -1.59
N LYS A 57 5.75 -19.39 -1.22
CA LYS A 57 4.72 -20.26 -1.79
C LYS A 57 4.56 -20.00 -3.28
N THR A 58 4.50 -18.73 -3.69
CA THR A 58 4.32 -18.35 -5.08
C THR A 58 5.55 -18.68 -5.91
N THR A 59 6.76 -18.36 -5.45
CA THR A 59 8.02 -18.66 -6.16
C THR A 59 8.27 -20.16 -6.29
N GLY A 60 7.84 -20.97 -5.30
CA GLY A 60 7.98 -22.42 -5.31
C GLY A 60 6.92 -23.19 -6.10
N ALA A 61 5.89 -22.51 -6.63
CA ALA A 61 4.80 -23.19 -7.34
C ALA A 61 5.24 -23.71 -8.72
N PRO A 62 4.82 -24.92 -9.14
CA PRO A 62 5.02 -25.42 -10.50
C PRO A 62 3.96 -24.80 -11.43
N ALA A 63 4.08 -23.50 -11.69
CA ALA A 63 3.19 -22.74 -12.56
C ALA A 63 3.97 -22.17 -13.76
N PRO A 64 3.32 -21.99 -14.92
CA PRO A 64 3.95 -21.38 -16.10
C PRO A 64 4.25 -19.88 -15.89
N SER A 65 3.56 -19.23 -14.94
CA SER A 65 3.84 -17.87 -14.50
C SER A 65 3.47 -17.70 -13.01
N ARG A 66 4.27 -16.95 -12.27
CA ARG A 66 4.21 -16.77 -10.81
C ARG A 66 3.97 -15.31 -10.48
N HIS A 67 2.70 -14.95 -10.35
CA HIS A 67 2.29 -13.60 -9.99
C HIS A 67 1.93 -13.51 -8.51
N LEU A 68 2.32 -12.42 -7.87
CA LEU A 68 1.88 -12.07 -6.52
C LEU A 68 1.12 -10.75 -6.55
N PHE A 69 -0.01 -10.70 -5.85
CA PHE A 69 -0.82 -9.51 -5.67
C PHE A 69 -0.73 -9.07 -4.22
N LEU A 70 -0.30 -7.84 -3.99
CA LEU A 70 -0.20 -7.22 -2.67
C LEU A 70 -1.19 -6.07 -2.57
N VAL A 71 -2.06 -6.15 -1.58
CA VAL A 71 -3.04 -5.11 -1.27
C VAL A 71 -2.78 -4.63 0.15
N PRO A 72 -1.94 -3.60 0.36
CA PRO A 72 -1.78 -3.00 1.68
C PRO A 72 -3.12 -2.47 2.20
N LEU A 73 -3.55 -2.99 3.35
CA LEU A 73 -4.69 -2.49 4.11
C LEU A 73 -4.21 -1.52 5.20
N ASP A 74 -5.11 -0.66 5.69
CA ASP A 74 -4.83 0.50 6.54
C ASP A 74 -3.74 0.30 7.61
N GLY A 75 -2.81 1.26 7.70
CA GLY A 75 -1.77 1.34 8.73
C GLY A 75 -0.39 0.80 8.33
N VAL A 76 -0.25 0.09 7.20
CA VAL A 76 1.05 -0.44 6.73
C VAL A 76 1.72 0.43 5.66
N LEU A 77 0.99 1.40 5.12
CA LEU A 77 1.45 2.28 4.05
C LEU A 77 1.85 3.64 4.63
N PRO A 78 3.12 4.08 4.49
CA PRO A 78 3.52 5.40 4.92
C PRO A 78 2.73 6.51 4.20
N ILE A 79 2.57 7.65 4.87
CA ILE A 79 1.74 8.79 4.41
C ILE A 79 2.07 9.22 2.97
N ARG A 80 3.35 9.24 2.56
CA ARG A 80 3.77 9.61 1.18
C ARG A 80 3.10 8.74 0.11
N PHE A 81 2.76 7.51 0.44
CA PHE A 81 2.16 6.55 -0.48
C PHE A 81 0.64 6.45 -0.32
N PHE A 82 -0.04 7.32 0.43
CA PHE A 82 -1.51 7.44 0.38
C PHE A 82 -2.03 8.13 -0.89
N THR A 83 -1.17 8.36 -1.86
CA THR A 83 -1.53 8.72 -3.24
C THR A 83 -0.67 7.90 -4.19
N ASP A 84 -1.07 7.82 -5.47
CA ASP A 84 -0.27 7.21 -6.54
C ASP A 84 0.70 8.21 -7.20
N ARG A 85 1.00 9.33 -6.52
CA ARG A 85 1.91 10.38 -7.00
C ARG A 85 3.32 10.19 -6.47
N PHE A 86 3.91 9.03 -6.78
CA PHE A 86 5.30 8.73 -6.49
C PHE A 86 5.94 8.01 -7.67
N GLU A 87 7.26 8.14 -7.78
CA GLU A 87 8.03 7.43 -8.80
C GLU A 87 8.06 5.94 -8.49
N ALA A 88 7.96 5.13 -9.55
CA ALA A 88 8.13 3.69 -9.40
C ALA A 88 9.56 3.37 -8.91
N PRO A 89 9.74 2.34 -8.08
CA PRO A 89 11.06 2.01 -7.56
C PRO A 89 12.01 1.58 -8.69
N GLY A 90 13.29 1.91 -8.54
CA GLY A 90 14.31 1.59 -9.55
C GLY A 90 14.74 0.11 -9.58
N TYR A 91 14.25 -0.71 -8.65
CA TYR A 91 14.62 -2.11 -8.51
C TYR A 91 13.51 -2.95 -7.86
N LEU A 92 13.63 -4.28 -7.98
CA LEU A 92 12.85 -5.24 -7.21
C LEU A 92 13.69 -5.77 -6.04
N PRO A 93 13.22 -5.69 -4.77
CA PRO A 93 13.97 -6.23 -3.65
C PRO A 93 14.22 -7.74 -3.77
N ASP A 94 15.42 -8.18 -3.36
CA ASP A 94 15.90 -9.55 -3.58
C ASP A 94 14.97 -10.67 -3.09
N GLY A 95 14.22 -10.42 -2.01
CA GLY A 95 13.28 -11.42 -1.47
C GLY A 95 12.10 -11.72 -2.39
N TYR A 96 11.83 -10.89 -3.40
CA TYR A 96 10.79 -11.11 -4.41
C TYR A 96 11.33 -11.76 -5.70
N ARG A 97 12.65 -12.03 -5.80
CA ARG A 97 13.22 -12.71 -6.96
C ARG A 97 12.57 -14.08 -7.17
N GLY A 98 12.26 -14.40 -8.42
CA GLY A 98 11.58 -15.64 -8.81
C GLY A 98 10.06 -15.50 -9.01
N LEU A 99 9.51 -14.30 -8.78
CA LEU A 99 8.21 -13.92 -9.31
C LEU A 99 8.36 -13.51 -10.79
N ASP A 100 7.33 -13.78 -11.59
CA ASP A 100 7.22 -13.30 -12.98
C ASP A 100 6.46 -11.97 -13.04
N GLY A 101 5.69 -11.65 -12.01
CA GLY A 101 5.17 -10.31 -11.79
C GLY A 101 4.70 -10.04 -10.36
N LEU A 102 4.77 -8.77 -9.97
CA LEU A 102 4.32 -8.27 -8.67
C LEU A 102 3.35 -7.11 -8.89
N TRP A 103 2.13 -7.26 -8.40
CA TRP A 103 1.06 -6.28 -8.54
C TRP A 103 0.79 -5.67 -7.17
N VAL A 104 0.82 -4.35 -7.07
CA VAL A 104 0.62 -3.63 -5.81
C VAL A 104 -0.48 -2.58 -5.99
N TRP A 105 -1.50 -2.64 -5.14
CA TRP A 105 -2.62 -1.70 -5.19
C TRP A 105 -3.10 -1.33 -3.79
N SER A 106 -3.40 -0.05 -3.57
CA SER A 106 -4.02 0.46 -2.34
C SER A 106 -5.38 1.09 -2.66
N ALA A 107 -6.31 1.05 -1.69
CA ALA A 107 -7.60 1.73 -1.78
C ALA A 107 -7.49 3.25 -2.02
N HIS A 108 -6.32 3.84 -1.80
CA HIS A 108 -6.06 5.26 -2.06
C HIS A 108 -5.54 5.55 -3.48
N TRP A 109 -5.30 4.52 -4.30
CA TRP A 109 -4.72 4.67 -5.63
C TRP A 109 -5.76 4.45 -6.73
N GLN A 110 -5.69 5.29 -7.77
CA GLN A 110 -6.54 5.15 -8.96
C GLN A 110 -5.95 4.16 -10.00
N ARG A 111 -4.71 3.71 -9.78
CA ARG A 111 -3.92 2.86 -10.67
C ARG A 111 -3.22 1.76 -9.87
N VAL A 112 -2.84 0.68 -10.53
CA VAL A 112 -2.05 -0.41 -9.96
C VAL A 112 -0.59 -0.27 -10.39
N LEU A 113 0.33 -0.45 -9.45
CA LEU A 113 1.77 -0.46 -9.72
C LEU A 113 2.19 -1.91 -9.98
N VAL A 114 2.80 -2.17 -11.13
CA VAL A 114 3.13 -3.54 -11.57
C VAL A 114 4.61 -3.63 -11.89
N TRP A 115 5.27 -4.62 -11.31
CA TRP A 115 6.56 -5.09 -11.79
C TRP A 115 6.36 -6.31 -12.68
N GLN A 116 6.86 -6.25 -13.91
CA GLN A 116 6.84 -7.37 -14.85
C GLN A 116 7.97 -7.21 -15.86
N GLY A 117 8.62 -8.31 -16.24
CA GLY A 117 9.66 -8.28 -17.27
C GLY A 117 10.91 -7.46 -16.89
N GLY A 118 11.13 -7.23 -15.59
CA GLY A 118 12.27 -6.46 -15.08
C GLY A 118 11.99 -4.99 -14.84
N GLU A 119 10.82 -4.49 -15.23
CA GLU A 119 10.47 -3.06 -15.15
C GLU A 119 9.22 -2.82 -14.31
N TRP A 120 9.14 -1.62 -13.74
CA TRP A 120 7.96 -1.15 -13.02
C TRP A 120 7.15 -0.18 -13.89
N ALA A 121 5.83 -0.36 -13.92
CA ALA A 121 4.91 0.52 -14.63
C ALA A 121 3.61 0.73 -13.86
N TRP A 122 3.04 1.92 -14.03
CA TRP A 122 1.69 2.23 -13.58
C TRP A 122 0.66 1.79 -14.63
N HIS A 123 -0.35 1.04 -14.21
CA HIS A 123 -1.45 0.61 -15.08
C HIS A 123 -2.78 1.14 -14.55
N GLU A 124 -3.62 1.65 -15.46
CA GLU A 124 -4.97 2.07 -15.12
C GLU A 124 -5.84 0.89 -14.73
N ILE A 125 -6.67 1.07 -13.72
CA ILE A 125 -7.68 0.09 -13.33
C ILE A 125 -8.89 0.32 -14.23
N PRO A 126 -9.33 -0.68 -15.02
CA PRO A 126 -10.50 -0.51 -15.85
C PRO A 126 -11.70 -0.09 -15.00
N SER A 127 -12.29 1.06 -15.29
CA SER A 127 -13.54 1.44 -14.65
C SER A 127 -14.64 0.52 -15.18
N ALA A 128 -15.53 0.04 -14.30
CA ALA A 128 -16.67 -0.79 -14.70
C ALA A 128 -17.73 -0.02 -15.53
N ALA A 129 -17.42 1.19 -16.02
CA ALA A 129 -18.29 1.99 -16.88
C ALA A 129 -18.17 1.53 -18.34
N GLY A 130 -18.74 0.35 -18.63
CA GLY A 130 -18.71 -0.21 -19.98
C GLY A 130 -19.60 -1.43 -20.24
N VAL A 131 -20.42 -1.87 -19.28
CA VAL A 131 -21.51 -2.81 -19.57
C VAL A 131 -22.78 -1.99 -19.75
N VAL A 132 -22.92 -1.39 -20.93
CA VAL A 132 -24.24 -1.02 -21.44
C VAL A 132 -24.79 -2.28 -22.09
N GLY A 133 -25.70 -2.95 -21.39
CA GLY A 133 -26.57 -3.97 -21.97
C GLY A 133 -27.65 -3.36 -22.84
#